data_AF-A0A845GHL7-F1
#
_entry.id   AF-A0A845GHL7-F1
#
_cell.length_a   1.000
_cell.length_b   1.000
_cell.length_c   1.000
_cell.angle_alpha   90.00
_cell.angle_beta   90.00
_cell.angle_gamma   90.00
#
_symmetry.space_group_name_H-M   'P 1'
#
loop_
_entity.id
_entity.type
_entity.pdbx_description
1 polymer ?
#
loop_
_entity_poly.entity_id
_entity_poly.type
_entity_poly.pdbx_seq_one_letter_code
_entity_poly.pdbx_strand_id
1 'polypeptide(L)' 'MLSNYTPKVPVPAESSARYREGWLYADWYSSHGGSADADSPDGWPEEKYEGWWDRLALETRAATTV' A
#
# COMPACT_ATOMS: atom_id res chain seq x y z
N MET A 1 -0.07 13.20 6.02
CA MET A 1 1.03 12.41 5.44
C MET A 1 1.63 11.55 6.54
N LEU A 2 1.90 10.27 6.28
CA LEU A 2 2.56 9.32 7.20
C LEU A 2 4.06 9.65 7.33
N SER A 3 4.40 10.87 7.77
CA SER A 3 5.75 11.43 7.64
C SER A 3 6.84 10.71 8.47
N ASN A 4 6.46 9.81 9.38
CA ASN A 4 7.38 9.00 10.21
C ASN A 4 7.16 7.48 10.05
N TYR A 5 6.42 7.05 9.03
CA TYR A 5 6.22 5.62 8.80
C TYR A 5 7.36 5.03 7.97
N THR A 6 8.06 4.06 8.54
CA THR A 6 9.00 3.21 7.79
C THR A 6 8.23 2.02 7.24
N PRO A 7 8.07 1.91 5.91
CA PRO A 7 7.34 0.79 5.35
C PRO A 7 8.12 -0.52 5.54
N LYS A 8 7.40 -1.60 5.84
CA LYS A 8 7.97 -2.95 5.92
C LYS A 8 8.43 -3.44 4.56
N VAL A 9 7.71 -3.05 3.50
CA VAL A 9 8.08 -3.34 2.11
C VAL A 9 8.59 -2.06 1.45
N PRO A 10 9.80 -2.07 0.87
CA PRO A 10 10.34 -0.89 0.20
C PRO A 10 9.41 -0.46 -0.94
N VAL A 11 9.17 0.85 -1.04
CA VAL A 11 8.39 1.44 -2.13
C VAL A 11 9.20 1.32 -3.42
N PRO A 12 8.57 1.00 -4.57
CA PRO A 12 9.28 0.91 -5.85
C PRO A 12 10.03 2.20 -6.17
N ALA A 13 11.24 2.03 -6.71
CA ALA A 13 12.02 3.16 -7.21
C ALA A 13 11.27 3.81 -8.38
N GLU A 14 11.44 5.13 -8.56
CA GLU A 14 10.83 5.89 -9.67
C GLU A 14 9.29 6.06 -9.64
N SER A 15 8.60 5.69 -8.56
CA SER A 15 7.15 5.94 -8.44
C SER A 15 6.78 7.41 -8.22
N SER A 16 5.64 7.85 -8.74
CA SER A 16 5.03 9.16 -8.44
C SER A 16 4.78 9.37 -6.94
N ALA A 17 4.81 10.62 -6.47
CA ALA A 17 4.55 10.94 -5.06
C ALA A 17 3.21 10.36 -4.57
N ARG A 18 2.14 10.44 -5.38
CA ARG A 18 0.81 9.89 -5.07
C ARG A 18 0.82 8.37 -4.94
N TYR A 19 1.51 7.68 -5.85
CA TYR A 19 1.69 6.23 -5.77
C TYR A 19 2.39 5.83 -4.47
N ARG A 20 3.47 6.54 -4.11
CA ARG A 20 4.19 6.30 -2.84
C ARG A 20 3.27 6.50 -1.64
N GLU A 21 2.41 7.52 -1.65
CA GLU A 21 1.43 7.73 -0.58
C GLU A 21 0.43 6.58 -0.44
N GLY A 22 -0.05 6.02 -1.55
CA GLY A 22 -0.95 4.86 -1.57
C GLY A 22 -0.27 3.62 -1.00
N TRP A 23 0.95 3.35 -1.46
CA TRP A 23 1.77 2.23 -0.99
C TRP A 23 2.06 2.29 0.50
N LEU A 24 2.53 3.44 0.99
CA LEU A 24 2.82 3.64 2.41
C LEU A 24 1.58 3.46 3.27
N TYR A 25 0.42 3.92 2.77
CA TYR A 25 -0.85 3.77 3.48
C TYR A 25 -1.30 2.31 3.53
N ALA A 26 -1.19 1.56 2.42
CA ALA A 26 -1.47 0.12 2.39
C ALA A 26 -0.57 -0.67 3.34
N ASP A 27 0.73 -0.41 3.31
CA ASP A 27 1.68 -1.09 4.19
C ASP A 27 1.43 -0.79 5.68
N TRP A 28 1.10 0.47 6.00
CA TRP A 28 0.69 0.87 7.35
C TRP A 28 -0.61 0.19 7.77
N TYR A 29 -1.61 0.18 6.89
CA TYR A 29 -2.93 -0.40 7.13
C TYR A 29 -2.84 -1.90 7.44
N SER A 30 -2.16 -2.66 6.58
CA SER A 30 -1.85 -4.08 6.83
C SER A 30 -1.09 -4.29 8.13
N SER A 31 -0.12 -3.41 8.44
CA SER A 31 0.65 -3.51 9.69
C SER A 31 -0.17 -3.26 10.96
N HIS A 32 -1.33 -2.62 10.85
CA HIS A 32 -2.26 -2.38 11.97
C HIS A 32 -3.41 -3.40 12.01
N GLY A 33 -3.30 -4.51 11.27
CA GLY A 33 -4.32 -5.56 11.23
C GLY A 33 -5.45 -5.30 10.22
N GLY A 34 -5.23 -4.39 9.27
CA GLY A 34 -6.12 -4.18 8.14
C GLY A 34 -6.09 -5.37 7.16
N SER A 35 -7.23 -5.67 6.55
CA SER A 35 -7.35 -6.78 5.60
C SER A 35 -6.82 -6.42 4.20
N ALA A 36 -6.08 -7.31 3.56
CA ALA A 36 -5.63 -7.12 2.17
C ALA A 36 -6.77 -7.06 1.14
N ASP A 37 -7.98 -7.51 1.52
CA ASP A 37 -9.22 -7.39 0.73
C ASP A 37 -10.00 -6.09 1.01
N ALA A 38 -9.42 -5.16 1.75
CA ALA A 38 -10.08 -3.90 2.05
C ALA A 38 -10.18 -3.02 0.81
N ASP A 39 -11.37 -2.44 0.61
CA ASP A 39 -11.56 -1.46 -0.44
C ASP A 39 -10.78 -0.18 -0.15
N SER A 40 -10.43 0.52 -1.22
CA SER A 40 -9.64 1.73 -1.11
C SER A 40 -10.53 2.90 -0.67
N PRO A 41 -10.02 3.91 0.05
CA PRO A 41 -10.82 5.06 0.43
C PRO A 41 -11.30 5.84 -0.81
N ASP A 42 -12.59 6.19 -0.86
CA ASP A 42 -13.19 6.93 -1.98
C ASP A 42 -12.58 8.35 -2.14
N GLY A 43 -12.52 8.85 -3.37
CA GLY A 43 -11.98 10.18 -3.68
C GLY A 43 -10.45 10.30 -3.76
N TRP A 44 -9.70 9.21 -3.89
CA TRP A 44 -8.26 9.27 -4.14
C TRP A 44 -7.93 9.44 -5.63
N PRO A 45 -6.76 10.03 -5.96
CA PRO A 45 -6.23 9.97 -7.32
C PRO A 45 -5.96 8.53 -7.75
N GLU A 46 -6.17 8.22 -9.02
CA GLU A 46 -5.90 6.89 -9.62
C GLU A 46 -4.50 6.34 -9.26
N GLU A 47 -3.44 7.15 -9.44
CA GLU A 47 -2.07 6.76 -9.09
C GLU A 47 -1.91 6.30 -7.63
N LYS A 48 -2.70 6.88 -6.73
CA LYS A 48 -2.67 6.53 -5.30
C LYS A 48 -3.42 5.21 -5.06
N TYR A 49 -4.50 4.96 -5.79
CA TYR A 49 -5.17 3.65 -5.78
C TYR A 49 -4.23 2.56 -6.28
N GLU A 50 -3.50 2.80 -7.36
CA GLU A 50 -2.54 1.83 -7.90
C GLU A 50 -1.48 1.46 -6.85
N GLY A 51 -0.91 2.44 -6.15
CA GLY A 51 0.07 2.18 -5.09
C GLY A 51 -0.50 1.40 -3.91
N TRP A 52 -1.76 1.65 -3.55
CA TRP A 52 -2.46 0.89 -2.51
C TRP A 52 -2.65 -0.57 -2.92
N TRP A 53 -3.24 -0.80 -4.10
CA TRP A 53 -3.55 -2.15 -4.58
C TRP A 53 -2.30 -2.99 -4.83
N ASP A 54 -1.23 -2.42 -5.39
CA ASP A 54 0.00 -3.16 -5.66
C ASP A 54 0.66 -3.66 -4.35
N ARG A 55 0.66 -2.82 -3.31
CA ARG A 55 1.17 -3.23 -1.99
C ARG A 55 0.33 -4.31 -1.34
N LEU A 56 -1.00 -4.23 -1.41
CA LEU A 56 -1.87 -5.28 -0.86
C LEU A 56 -1.71 -6.60 -1.64
N ALA A 57 -1.60 -6.53 -2.97
CA ALA A 57 -1.38 -7.71 -3.81
C ALA A 57 -0.07 -8.45 -3.47
N LEU A 58 0.99 -7.72 -3.09
CA LEU A 58 2.24 -8.31 -2.58
C LEU A 58 2.04 -9.08 -1.29
N GLU A 59 1.17 -8.62 -0.40
CA GLU A 59 0.85 -9.32 0.85
C GLU A 59 0.09 -10.61 0.59
N THR A 60 -0.91 -10.57 -0.30
CA THR A 60 -1.68 -11.75 -0.72
C THR A 60 -0.78 -12.80 -1.37
N ARG A 61 0.16 -12.37 -2.22
CA ARG A 61 1.16 -13.26 -2.83
C ARG A 61 2.09 -13.89 -1.79
N ALA A 62 2.58 -13.11 -0.83
CA ALA A 62 3.39 -13.64 0.28
C ALA A 62 2.60 -14.64 1.12
N ALA A 63 1.32 -14.38 1.39
CA ALA A 63 0.43 -15.26 2.15
C ALA A 63 0.09 -16.57 1.43
N THR A 64 0.14 -16.60 0.09
CA THR A 64 -0.21 -17.78 -0.72
C THR A 64 0.96 -18.77 -0.89
N THR A 65 2.19 -18.40 -0.48
CA THR A 65 3.39 -19.23 -0.70
C THR A 65 3.72 -20.14 0.51
N VAL A 66 2.70 -20.70 1.17
CA VAL A 66 2.84 -21.66 2.28
C VAL A 66 2.22 -23.01 1.95
#